data_AF-A0AAD6VSR9-F1
#
_entry.id   AF-A0AAD6VSR9-F1
#
_cell.length_a   1.000
_cell.length_b   1.000
_cell.length_c   1.000
_cell.angle_alpha   90.00
_cell.angle_beta   90.00
_cell.angle_gamma   90.00
#
_symmetry.space_group_name_H-M   'P 1'
#
loop_
_entity.id
_entity.type
_entity.pdbx_description
1 polymer ?
#
loop_
_entity_poly.entity_id
_entity_poly.type
_entity_poly.pdbx_seq_one_letter_code
_entity_poly.pdbx_strand_id
1 'polypeptide(L)'
;MKQMEDRFNKKFNYYYVFLNEKHFIEEFKARVTVLTDSPVQFGLIPLNDWYQPDCFPYRNMCRFNSGFFYRHELLKPYRYYWKMEPDIRYFCDLDYDPFLVMQDGNKVYGFTVSLLEYPTTIPTLWDTVNEFMNGNPNLISPDNAMDFLSDDGGETYNKCQFWSNFEIGDLDFWRGEAYSKFFDFLDEKGGFYYERWGDASVHSIGAALFAKKEQMHFFSDIGYRHEPFQHCLQGEAHSMLV
;
A
#
# COMPACT_ATOMS: atom_id res chain seq x y z
N MET A 1 15.42 5.63 -4.68
CA MET A 1 16.42 5.68 -3.58
C MET A 1 17.11 7.02 -3.44
N LYS A 2 17.94 7.49 -4.40
CA LYS A 2 18.62 8.81 -4.26
C LYS A 2 17.68 9.96 -3.87
N GLN A 3 16.54 10.09 -4.54
CA GLN A 3 15.55 11.12 -4.20
C GLN A 3 14.98 10.97 -2.78
N MET A 4 14.79 9.74 -2.30
CA MET A 4 14.31 9.48 -0.94
C MET A 4 15.36 9.88 0.10
N GLU A 5 16.62 9.54 -0.17
CA GLU A 5 17.75 9.94 0.68
C GLU A 5 17.92 11.45 0.74
N ASP A 6 17.97 12.11 -0.43
CA ASP A 6 18.20 13.56 -0.53
C ASP A 6 17.11 14.37 0.20
N ARG A 7 15.86 13.88 0.17
CA ARG A 7 14.69 14.64 0.62
C ARG A 7 14.19 14.30 2.02
N PHE A 8 14.44 13.08 2.47
CA PHE A 8 13.89 12.57 3.73
C PHE A 8 14.93 11.72 4.48
N ASN A 9 15.27 10.56 3.94
CA ASN A 9 15.78 9.48 4.78
C ASN A 9 17.20 9.70 5.31
N LYS A 10 18.01 10.58 4.69
CA LYS A 10 19.32 10.97 5.25
C LYS A 10 19.20 11.70 6.59
N LYS A 11 18.04 12.34 6.88
CA LYS A 11 17.78 13.05 8.14
C LYS A 11 17.33 12.10 9.25
N PHE A 12 16.57 11.06 8.91
CA PHE A 12 15.89 10.18 9.88
C PHE A 12 16.48 8.76 9.99
N ASN A 13 17.22 8.31 8.97
CA ASN A 13 17.96 7.05 8.91
C ASN A 13 17.11 5.79 9.15
N TYR A 14 15.94 5.69 8.49
CA TYR A 14 15.12 4.48 8.51
C TYR A 14 15.69 3.38 7.62
N TYR A 15 15.41 2.13 8.00
CA TYR A 15 15.87 0.93 7.31
C TYR A 15 15.21 0.77 5.95
N TYR A 16 15.95 0.24 4.97
CA TYR A 16 15.39 -0.24 3.71
C TYR A 16 15.25 -1.76 3.72
N VAL A 17 14.09 -2.25 3.28
CA VAL A 17 13.86 -3.69 3.05
C VAL A 17 13.50 -3.86 1.58
N PHE A 18 14.32 -4.63 0.86
CA PHE A 18 14.06 -5.02 -0.53
C PHE A 18 13.62 -6.47 -0.55
N LEU A 19 12.46 -6.75 -1.13
CA LEU A 19 11.92 -8.10 -1.31
C LEU A 19 11.86 -8.41 -2.80
N ASN A 20 12.18 -9.66 -3.17
CA ASN A 20 12.10 -10.11 -4.56
C ASN A 20 11.79 -11.62 -4.61
N GLU A 21 11.17 -12.07 -5.69
CA GLU A 21 10.84 -13.49 -5.93
C GLU A 21 12.07 -14.32 -6.31
N LYS A 22 13.17 -13.64 -6.66
CA LYS A 22 14.49 -14.24 -6.95
C LYS A 22 15.56 -13.59 -6.08
N HIS A 23 16.66 -14.30 -5.87
CA HIS A 23 17.82 -13.72 -5.20
C HIS A 23 18.32 -12.48 -5.96
N PHE A 24 18.52 -11.39 -5.22
CA PHE A 24 19.22 -10.21 -5.74
C PHE A 24 20.66 -10.57 -6.10
N ILE A 25 21.11 -10.13 -7.27
CA ILE A 25 22.51 -10.25 -7.68
C ILE A 25 23.40 -9.34 -6.84
N GLU A 26 24.66 -9.74 -6.63
CA GLU A 26 25.60 -8.99 -5.78
C GLU A 26 25.86 -7.57 -6.29
N GLU A 27 25.84 -7.36 -7.62
CA GLU A 27 25.95 -6.02 -8.20
C GLU A 27 24.81 -5.10 -7.75
N PHE A 28 23.57 -5.62 -7.68
CA PHE A 28 22.42 -4.84 -7.24
C PHE A 28 22.56 -4.45 -5.77
N LYS A 29 22.91 -5.42 -4.91
CA LYS A 29 23.13 -5.18 -3.49
C LYS A 29 24.22 -4.14 -3.27
N ALA A 30 25.36 -4.27 -3.95
CA ALA A 30 26.47 -3.33 -3.85
C ALA A 30 26.08 -1.91 -4.29
N ARG A 31 25.31 -1.76 -5.38
CA ARG A 31 24.84 -0.46 -5.86
C ARG A 31 23.88 0.20 -4.87
N VAL A 32 22.92 -0.55 -4.33
CA VAL A 32 21.94 -0.04 -3.36
C VAL A 32 22.63 0.40 -2.07
N THR A 33 23.55 -0.41 -1.54
CA THR A 33 24.26 -0.11 -0.27
C THR A 33 25.13 1.15 -0.36
N VAL A 34 25.65 1.51 -1.53
CA VAL A 34 26.45 2.75 -1.70
C VAL A 34 25.57 4.02 -1.75
N LEU A 35 24.26 3.89 -1.95
CA LEU A 35 23.36 5.04 -2.07
C LEU A 35 22.85 5.58 -0.74
N THR A 36 23.05 4.87 0.38
CA THR A 36 22.54 5.26 1.70
C THR A 36 23.50 4.86 2.82
N ASP A 37 23.49 5.63 3.89
CA ASP A 37 24.14 5.26 5.16
C ASP A 37 23.20 4.42 6.05
N SER A 38 21.92 4.31 5.69
CA SER A 38 20.92 3.55 6.44
C SER A 38 21.08 2.04 6.26
N PRO A 39 20.71 1.21 7.26
CA PRO A 39 20.78 -0.23 7.11
C PRO A 39 19.85 -0.75 6.00
N VAL A 40 20.37 -1.66 5.18
CA VAL A 40 19.62 -2.29 4.07
C VAL A 40 19.52 -3.79 4.29
N GLN A 41 18.32 -4.33 4.13
CA GLN A 41 18.03 -5.76 4.18
C GLN A 41 17.48 -6.24 2.83
N PHE A 42 17.91 -7.42 2.40
CA PHE A 42 17.47 -8.06 1.16
C PHE A 42 16.81 -9.40 1.51
N GLY A 43 15.52 -9.55 1.21
CA GLY A 43 14.74 -10.76 1.45
C GLY A 43 14.34 -11.47 0.16
N LEU A 44 14.36 -12.81 0.21
CA LEU A 44 13.75 -13.65 -0.82
C LEU A 44 12.31 -13.95 -0.38
N ILE A 45 11.34 -13.66 -1.24
CA ILE A 45 9.94 -13.99 -0.97
C ILE A 45 9.79 -15.52 -0.90
N PRO A 46 9.21 -16.07 0.19
CA PRO A 46 8.95 -17.50 0.29
C PRO A 46 8.14 -17.99 -0.91
N LEU A 47 8.53 -19.14 -1.47
CA LEU A 47 7.89 -19.67 -2.68
C LEU A 47 6.36 -19.77 -2.54
N ASN A 48 5.87 -20.24 -1.38
CA ASN A 48 4.44 -20.39 -1.12
C ASN A 48 3.66 -19.07 -1.09
N ASP A 49 4.33 -17.95 -0.79
CA ASP A 49 3.70 -16.63 -0.74
C ASP A 49 3.60 -16.02 -2.15
N TRP A 50 4.43 -16.49 -3.09
CA TRP A 50 4.45 -16.04 -4.48
C TRP A 50 3.76 -17.02 -5.45
N TYR A 51 3.58 -18.28 -5.09
CA TYR A 51 3.24 -19.35 -6.04
C TYR A 51 1.74 -19.50 -6.30
N GLN A 52 1.30 -19.02 -7.47
CA GLN A 52 0.31 -19.60 -8.38
C GLN A 52 0.70 -19.13 -9.83
N PRO A 53 0.26 -19.81 -10.91
CA PRO A 53 1.09 -20.25 -12.04
C PRO A 53 2.07 -19.23 -12.65
N ASP A 54 3.30 -19.68 -12.96
CA ASP A 54 4.45 -18.90 -13.49
C ASP A 54 4.14 -17.94 -14.65
N CYS A 55 3.05 -18.18 -15.39
CA CYS A 55 2.65 -17.39 -16.55
C CYS A 55 2.12 -15.98 -16.23
N PHE A 56 1.81 -15.64 -14.97
CA PHE A 56 1.17 -14.36 -14.62
C PHE A 56 1.93 -13.54 -13.54
N PRO A 57 3.16 -13.08 -13.80
CA PRO A 57 3.98 -12.38 -12.81
C PRO A 57 3.31 -11.13 -12.21
N TYR A 58 2.53 -10.39 -13.02
CA TYR A 58 1.78 -9.22 -12.53
C TYR A 58 0.70 -9.60 -11.51
N ARG A 59 0.00 -10.71 -11.71
CA ARG A 59 -1.06 -11.17 -10.80
C ARG A 59 -0.47 -11.70 -9.50
N ASN A 60 0.68 -12.36 -9.57
CA ASN A 60 1.45 -12.77 -8.38
C ASN A 60 1.86 -11.55 -7.56
N MET A 61 2.32 -10.48 -8.21
CA MET A 61 2.66 -9.21 -7.55
C MET A 61 1.43 -8.59 -6.86
N CYS A 62 0.28 -8.50 -7.54
CA CYS A 62 -0.95 -7.98 -6.93
C CYS A 62 -1.35 -8.79 -5.70
N ARG A 63 -1.34 -10.13 -5.79
CA ARG A 63 -1.66 -11.01 -4.67
C ARG A 63 -0.65 -10.87 -3.52
N PHE A 64 0.65 -10.84 -3.84
CA PHE A 64 1.71 -10.70 -2.84
C PHE A 64 1.58 -9.41 -2.04
N ASN A 65 1.36 -8.28 -2.73
CA ASN A 65 1.12 -7.00 -2.08
C ASN A 65 -0.19 -7.00 -1.30
N SER A 66 -1.24 -7.65 -1.80
CA SER A 66 -2.53 -7.71 -1.09
C SER A 66 -2.46 -8.50 0.23
N GLY A 67 -1.64 -9.55 0.32
CA GLY A 67 -1.77 -10.55 1.38
C GLY A 67 -0.51 -10.99 2.12
N PHE A 68 0.68 -10.77 1.55
CA PHE A 68 1.86 -11.51 1.99
C PHE A 68 3.03 -10.64 2.41
N PHE A 69 3.23 -9.45 1.81
CA PHE A 69 4.42 -8.64 2.13
C PHE A 69 4.52 -8.36 3.64
N TYR A 70 3.41 -8.00 4.30
CA TYR A 70 3.35 -7.68 5.73
C TYR A 70 3.57 -8.88 6.66
N ARG A 71 3.56 -10.11 6.11
CA ARG A 71 3.83 -11.38 6.80
C ARG A 71 5.30 -11.80 6.71
N HIS A 72 6.08 -11.17 5.82
CA HIS A 72 7.47 -11.51 5.56
C HIS A 72 8.33 -11.35 6.83
N GLU A 73 9.30 -12.26 7.05
CA GLU A 73 10.11 -12.30 8.27
C GLU A 73 10.84 -10.98 8.57
N LEU A 74 11.37 -10.33 7.54
CA LEU A 74 12.06 -9.04 7.66
C LEU A 74 11.14 -7.91 8.10
N LEU A 75 9.81 -8.02 7.90
CA LEU A 75 8.87 -6.99 8.32
C LEU A 75 8.27 -7.22 9.71
N LYS A 76 8.43 -8.42 10.30
CA LYS A 76 7.89 -8.75 11.64
C LYS A 76 8.33 -7.78 12.75
N PRO A 77 9.57 -7.27 12.79
CA PRO A 77 9.98 -6.33 13.84
C PRO A 77 9.39 -4.92 13.70
N TYR A 78 8.80 -4.59 12.55
CA TYR A 78 8.32 -3.24 12.26
C TYR A 78 6.79 -3.15 12.38
N ARG A 79 6.35 -1.98 12.82
CA ARG A 79 4.93 -1.59 12.84
C ARG A 79 4.54 -0.78 11.61
N TYR A 80 5.32 0.21 11.21
CA TYR A 80 5.01 1.01 10.02
C TYR A 80 5.93 0.67 8.84
N TYR A 81 5.41 0.80 7.61
CA TYR A 81 6.18 0.69 6.37
C TYR A 81 5.90 1.89 5.47
N TRP A 82 6.86 2.23 4.62
CA TRP A 82 6.66 3.13 3.48
C TRP A 82 6.98 2.37 2.19
N LYS A 83 5.96 2.06 1.40
CA LYS A 83 6.13 1.39 0.10
C LYS A 83 6.70 2.38 -0.92
N MET A 84 7.73 1.92 -1.63
CA MET A 84 8.43 2.67 -2.66
C MET A 84 8.62 1.78 -3.89
N GLU A 85 8.13 2.25 -5.03
CA GLU A 85 8.35 1.63 -6.34
C GLU A 85 9.60 2.22 -7.03
N PRO A 86 10.20 1.51 -8.01
CA PRO A 86 11.17 2.12 -8.93
C PRO A 86 10.52 3.23 -9.78
N ASP A 87 11.35 4.09 -10.37
CA ASP A 87 10.94 5.16 -11.29
C ASP A 87 9.94 6.21 -10.74
N ILE A 88 9.84 6.31 -9.42
CA ILE A 88 9.09 7.37 -8.72
C ILE A 88 9.87 8.69 -8.65
N ARG A 89 9.15 9.80 -8.49
CA ARG A 89 9.72 11.11 -8.19
C ARG A 89 9.11 11.71 -6.93
N TYR A 90 9.99 12.23 -6.08
CA TYR A 90 9.62 13.07 -4.95
C TYR A 90 10.02 14.51 -5.29
N PHE A 91 9.10 15.45 -5.11
CA PHE A 91 9.32 16.84 -5.51
C PHE A 91 9.77 17.74 -4.37
N CYS A 92 9.48 17.37 -3.13
CA CYS A 92 9.56 18.25 -1.96
C CYS A 92 10.44 17.63 -0.88
N ASP A 93 11.20 18.48 -0.19
CA ASP A 93 11.97 18.06 0.99
C ASP A 93 11.01 17.85 2.16
N LEU A 94 11.25 16.81 2.94
CA LEU A 94 10.49 16.51 4.15
C LEU A 94 11.36 16.83 5.36
N ASP A 95 10.94 17.83 6.12
CA ASP A 95 11.63 18.30 7.34
C ASP A 95 10.99 17.75 8.62
N TYR A 96 9.99 16.88 8.48
CA TYR A 96 9.35 16.16 9.57
C TYR A 96 9.35 14.67 9.27
N ASP A 97 8.98 13.87 10.28
CA ASP A 97 8.91 12.42 10.19
C ASP A 97 7.47 11.92 9.93
N PRO A 98 7.15 11.43 8.72
CA PRO A 98 5.82 10.91 8.42
C PRO A 98 5.45 9.69 9.25
N PHE A 99 6.40 8.89 9.72
CA PHE A 99 6.10 7.76 10.60
C PHE A 99 5.61 8.24 11.96
N LEU A 100 6.15 9.34 12.48
CA LEU A 100 5.63 9.96 13.71
C LEU A 100 4.25 10.58 13.52
N VAL A 101 3.96 11.18 12.35
CA VAL A 101 2.59 11.63 12.03
C VAL A 101 1.60 10.47 12.09
N MET A 102 1.98 9.32 11.54
CA MET A 102 1.15 8.11 11.59
C MET A 102 1.00 7.58 13.01
N GLN A 103 2.10 7.48 13.76
CA GLN A 103 2.11 6.96 15.13
C GLN A 103 1.34 7.85 16.11
N ASP A 104 1.68 9.13 16.17
CA ASP A 104 1.11 10.10 17.13
C ASP A 104 -0.36 10.38 16.81
N GLY A 105 -0.73 10.34 15.53
CA GLY A 105 -2.11 10.49 15.06
C GLY A 105 -2.94 9.21 15.12
N ASN A 106 -2.38 8.09 15.59
CA ASN A 106 -2.97 6.75 15.57
C ASN A 106 -3.57 6.38 14.19
N LYS A 107 -2.84 6.76 13.13
CA LYS A 107 -3.22 6.51 11.74
C LYS A 107 -2.81 5.11 11.31
N VAL A 108 -3.57 4.56 10.39
CA VAL A 108 -3.44 3.22 9.86
C VAL A 108 -2.98 3.24 8.40
N TYR A 109 -3.48 4.17 7.59
CA TYR A 109 -3.19 4.20 6.16
C TYR A 109 -3.01 5.62 5.64
N GLY A 110 -1.88 5.87 4.98
CA GLY A 110 -1.48 7.14 4.43
C GLY A 110 -1.24 7.07 2.93
N PHE A 111 -1.81 8.02 2.17
CA PHE A 111 -1.76 8.04 0.70
C PHE A 111 -1.52 9.46 0.14
N THR A 112 -1.08 9.54 -1.11
CA THR A 112 -0.88 10.80 -1.86
C THR A 112 -1.74 10.93 -3.11
N VAL A 113 -2.23 9.83 -3.68
CA VAL A 113 -3.04 9.83 -4.91
C VAL A 113 -4.20 8.84 -4.75
N SER A 114 -5.38 9.23 -5.23
CA SER A 114 -6.53 8.34 -5.44
C SER A 114 -6.96 8.36 -6.90
N LEU A 115 -7.33 7.21 -7.44
CA LEU A 115 -7.71 7.02 -8.84
C LEU A 115 -8.94 6.13 -8.95
N LEU A 116 -9.54 6.08 -10.14
CA LEU A 116 -10.57 5.10 -10.47
C LEU A 116 -9.90 3.84 -11.05
N GLU A 117 -10.32 2.67 -10.59
CA GLU A 117 -9.95 1.40 -11.19
C GLU A 117 -10.71 1.14 -12.50
N TYR A 118 -10.09 0.40 -13.42
CA TYR A 118 -10.73 -0.06 -14.64
C TYR A 118 -11.74 -1.18 -14.34
N PRO A 119 -13.04 -1.01 -14.63
CA PRO A 119 -14.08 -1.97 -14.27
C PRO A 119 -13.84 -3.39 -14.80
N THR A 120 -13.21 -3.51 -15.98
CA THR A 120 -12.92 -4.79 -16.64
C THR A 120 -11.92 -5.67 -15.89
N THR A 121 -11.24 -5.12 -14.90
CA THR A 121 -10.18 -5.81 -14.13
C THR A 121 -10.69 -6.41 -12.83
N ILE A 122 -11.86 -5.93 -12.39
CA ILE A 122 -12.49 -6.24 -11.10
C ILE A 122 -14.02 -6.50 -11.23
N PRO A 123 -14.53 -7.15 -12.31
CA PRO A 123 -15.97 -7.26 -12.51
C PRO A 123 -16.73 -7.95 -11.37
N THR A 124 -16.12 -8.88 -10.62
CA THR A 124 -16.77 -9.56 -9.48
C THR A 124 -16.24 -9.15 -8.11
N LEU A 125 -15.30 -8.19 -8.05
CA LEU A 125 -14.67 -7.80 -6.79
C LEU A 125 -15.70 -7.29 -5.77
N TRP A 126 -16.56 -6.36 -6.16
CA TRP A 126 -17.52 -5.77 -5.22
C TRP A 126 -18.59 -6.77 -4.75
N ASP A 127 -19.08 -7.62 -5.64
CA ASP A 127 -20.02 -8.69 -5.27
C ASP A 127 -19.38 -9.63 -4.23
N THR A 128 -18.10 -9.95 -4.42
CA THR A 128 -17.32 -10.75 -3.47
C THR A 128 -17.14 -10.02 -2.13
N VAL A 129 -16.85 -8.72 -2.15
CA VAL A 129 -16.74 -7.89 -0.95
C VAL A 129 -18.06 -7.83 -0.19
N ASN A 130 -19.18 -7.65 -0.89
CA ASN A 130 -20.52 -7.67 -0.31
C ASN A 130 -20.84 -9.04 0.32
N GLU A 131 -20.46 -10.14 -0.33
CA GLU A 131 -20.58 -11.48 0.25
C GLU A 131 -19.80 -11.59 1.57
N PHE A 132 -18.55 -11.09 1.60
CA PHE A 132 -17.73 -11.07 2.81
C PHE A 132 -18.37 -10.22 3.93
N MET A 133 -18.82 -9.01 3.61
CA MET A 133 -19.44 -8.09 4.58
C MET A 133 -20.71 -8.69 5.19
N ASN A 134 -21.56 -9.31 4.37
CA ASN A 134 -22.78 -9.98 4.83
C ASN A 134 -22.48 -11.19 5.74
N GLY A 135 -21.40 -11.93 5.46
CA GLY A 135 -20.95 -13.05 6.29
C GLY A 135 -20.23 -12.62 7.57
N ASN A 136 -19.69 -11.39 7.62
CA ASN A 136 -18.82 -10.91 8.70
C ASN A 136 -19.16 -9.48 9.16
N PRO A 137 -20.42 -9.15 9.48
CA PRO A 137 -20.81 -7.77 9.79
C PRO A 137 -20.09 -7.20 11.02
N ASN A 138 -19.68 -8.06 11.96
CA ASN A 138 -18.96 -7.67 13.18
C ASN A 138 -17.51 -7.21 12.91
N LEU A 139 -16.96 -7.48 11.73
CA LEU A 139 -15.60 -7.05 11.35
C LEU A 139 -15.59 -5.67 10.67
N ILE A 140 -16.76 -5.18 10.26
CA ILE A 140 -16.88 -3.89 9.57
C ILE A 140 -16.90 -2.77 10.62
N SER A 141 -16.02 -1.78 10.43
CA SER A 141 -16.00 -0.62 11.32
C SER A 141 -17.31 0.17 11.17
N PRO A 142 -17.99 0.59 12.25
CA PRO A 142 -19.16 1.45 12.14
C PRO A 142 -18.81 2.87 11.67
N ASP A 143 -17.57 3.32 11.93
CA ASP A 143 -17.04 4.62 11.52
C ASP A 143 -16.14 4.50 10.29
N ASN A 144 -16.45 3.54 9.40
CA ASN A 144 -15.69 3.26 8.20
C ASN A 144 -15.79 4.39 7.17
N ALA A 145 -15.09 4.23 6.04
CA ALA A 145 -15.11 5.16 4.92
C ALA A 145 -15.92 4.63 3.73
N MET A 146 -17.10 4.04 3.96
CA MET A 146 -17.97 3.52 2.88
C MET A 146 -18.24 4.57 1.79
N ASP A 147 -18.48 5.83 2.17
CA ASP A 147 -18.70 6.93 1.22
C ASP A 147 -17.53 7.18 0.25
N PHE A 148 -16.32 6.70 0.57
CA PHE A 148 -15.21 6.73 -0.37
C PHE A 148 -15.37 5.63 -1.44
N LEU A 149 -15.86 4.45 -1.07
CA LEU A 149 -16.00 3.29 -1.95
C LEU A 149 -17.31 3.29 -2.75
N SER A 150 -18.36 3.93 -2.25
CA SER A 150 -19.70 3.80 -2.81
C SER A 150 -20.50 5.08 -2.61
N ASP A 151 -21.16 5.51 -3.68
CA ASP A 151 -22.01 6.71 -3.70
C ASP A 151 -23.47 6.40 -3.31
N ASP A 152 -23.80 5.11 -3.14
CA ASP A 152 -25.14 4.57 -2.88
C ASP A 152 -25.19 3.70 -1.61
N GLY A 153 -24.28 3.95 -0.66
CA GLY A 153 -24.31 3.32 0.67
C GLY A 153 -23.88 1.85 0.70
N GLY A 154 -23.16 1.40 -0.34
CA GLY A 154 -22.59 0.07 -0.46
C GLY A 154 -23.23 -0.80 -1.54
N GLU A 155 -24.30 -0.34 -2.20
CA GLU A 155 -24.96 -1.11 -3.26
C GLU A 155 -24.03 -1.35 -4.45
N THR A 156 -23.28 -0.33 -4.88
CA THR A 156 -22.30 -0.44 -5.96
C THR A 156 -20.94 0.17 -5.62
N TYR A 157 -19.88 -0.37 -6.22
CA TYR A 157 -18.53 0.19 -6.12
C TYR A 157 -18.33 1.34 -7.11
N ASN A 158 -18.03 2.53 -6.59
CA ASN A 158 -17.71 3.71 -7.41
C ASN A 158 -16.33 3.59 -8.08
N LYS A 159 -15.52 2.58 -7.70
CA LYS A 159 -14.19 2.23 -8.23
C LYS A 159 -13.04 3.12 -7.71
N CYS A 160 -13.30 3.99 -6.74
CA CYS A 160 -12.27 4.79 -6.10
C CYS A 160 -11.30 3.91 -5.31
N GLN A 161 -10.01 4.10 -5.54
CA GLN A 161 -8.92 3.45 -4.83
C GLN A 161 -7.81 4.44 -4.52
N PHE A 162 -7.14 4.25 -3.38
CA PHE A 162 -5.82 4.79 -3.11
C PHE A 162 -4.77 4.09 -3.97
N TRP A 163 -3.82 4.85 -4.50
CA TRP A 163 -2.86 4.32 -5.44
C TRP A 163 -1.65 3.71 -4.71
N SER A 164 -1.68 2.39 -4.49
CA SER A 164 -0.78 1.65 -3.60
C SER A 164 0.71 1.62 -3.96
N ASN A 165 1.18 2.28 -5.02
CA ASN A 165 2.62 2.47 -5.21
C ASN A 165 3.22 3.44 -4.19
N PHE A 166 2.39 4.34 -3.64
CA PHE A 166 2.70 5.12 -2.46
C PHE A 166 1.80 4.65 -1.32
N GLU A 167 2.40 4.12 -0.26
CA GLU A 167 1.69 3.81 0.98
C GLU A 167 2.60 4.08 2.15
N ILE A 168 2.08 4.76 3.17
CA ILE A 168 2.64 4.70 4.53
C ILE A 168 1.57 4.03 5.39
N GLY A 169 1.82 2.82 5.88
CA GLY A 169 0.77 2.01 6.52
C GLY A 169 1.22 1.32 7.79
N ASP A 170 0.25 1.00 8.64
CA ASP A 170 0.42 0.18 9.84
C ASP A 170 0.33 -1.31 9.46
N LEU A 171 1.45 -2.03 9.57
CA LEU A 171 1.55 -3.47 9.34
C LEU A 171 0.68 -4.28 10.30
N ASP A 172 0.44 -3.78 11.52
CA ASP A 172 -0.41 -4.49 12.48
C ASP A 172 -1.89 -4.45 12.07
N PHE A 173 -2.31 -3.43 11.32
CA PHE A 173 -3.63 -3.40 10.69
C PHE A 173 -3.77 -4.52 9.65
N TRP A 174 -2.80 -4.67 8.76
CA TRP A 174 -2.81 -5.73 7.75
C TRP A 174 -2.72 -7.13 8.37
N ARG A 175 -1.98 -7.28 9.48
CA ARG A 175 -1.90 -8.52 10.26
C ARG A 175 -3.17 -8.80 11.07
N GLY A 176 -4.03 -7.80 11.23
CA GLY A 176 -5.25 -7.88 12.02
C GLY A 176 -6.24 -8.92 11.48
N GLU A 177 -7.11 -9.40 12.37
CA GLU A 177 -8.10 -10.45 12.06
C GLU A 177 -9.01 -10.06 10.89
N ALA A 178 -9.53 -8.83 10.89
CA ALA A 178 -10.47 -8.35 9.88
C ALA A 178 -9.86 -8.39 8.47
N TYR A 179 -8.70 -7.78 8.30
CA TYR A 179 -8.02 -7.74 7.00
C TYR A 179 -7.49 -9.12 6.59
N SER A 180 -6.94 -9.90 7.51
CA SER A 180 -6.44 -11.25 7.18
C SER A 180 -7.56 -12.16 6.69
N LYS A 181 -8.72 -12.18 7.38
CA LYS A 181 -9.90 -12.95 6.93
C LYS A 181 -10.44 -12.46 5.59
N PHE A 182 -10.44 -11.15 5.38
CA PHE A 182 -10.86 -10.56 4.12
C PHE A 182 -9.97 -10.98 2.96
N PHE A 183 -8.64 -10.85 3.13
CA PHE A 183 -7.69 -11.27 2.12
C PHE A 183 -7.82 -12.78 1.83
N ASP A 184 -7.86 -13.62 2.86
CA ASP A 184 -7.97 -15.07 2.69
C ASP A 184 -9.26 -15.45 1.92
N PHE A 185 -10.37 -14.75 2.19
CA PHE A 185 -11.63 -14.93 1.45
C PHE A 185 -11.52 -14.51 -0.02
N LEU A 186 -10.88 -13.36 -0.31
CA LEU A 186 -10.63 -12.94 -1.69
C LEU A 186 -9.70 -13.88 -2.44
N ASP A 187 -8.66 -14.40 -1.76
CA ASP A 187 -7.70 -15.34 -2.33
C ASP A 187 -8.38 -16.67 -2.72
N GLU A 188 -9.29 -17.18 -1.89
CA GLU A 188 -10.09 -18.38 -2.17
C GLU A 188 -11.02 -18.18 -3.39
N LYS A 189 -11.54 -16.97 -3.59
CA LYS A 189 -12.41 -16.63 -4.73
C LYS A 189 -11.67 -16.55 -6.06
N GLY A 190 -10.33 -16.45 -6.02
CA GLY A 190 -9.46 -16.58 -7.19
C GLY A 190 -9.47 -15.39 -8.15
N GLY A 191 -10.10 -14.27 -7.80
CA GLY A 191 -10.18 -13.09 -8.67
C GLY A 191 -8.82 -12.45 -9.00
N PHE A 192 -7.79 -12.67 -8.18
CA PHE A 192 -6.40 -12.34 -8.55
C PHE A 192 -5.95 -13.02 -9.86
N TYR A 193 -6.45 -14.23 -10.16
CA TYR A 193 -6.04 -15.05 -11.30
C TYR A 193 -7.10 -15.20 -12.40
N TYR A 194 -8.37 -15.26 -12.06
CA TYR A 194 -9.45 -15.30 -13.06
C TYR A 194 -9.76 -13.91 -13.62
N GLU A 195 -9.47 -12.85 -12.84
CA GLU A 195 -9.60 -11.45 -13.26
C GLU A 195 -8.23 -10.76 -13.13
N ARG A 196 -8.17 -9.53 -12.61
CA ARG A 196 -6.91 -8.84 -12.37
C ARG A 196 -7.04 -7.90 -11.18
N TRP A 197 -7.51 -8.44 -10.05
CA TRP A 197 -7.63 -7.68 -8.80
C TRP A 197 -6.27 -7.13 -8.39
N GLY A 198 -6.16 -5.80 -8.36
CA GLY A 198 -4.96 -5.09 -7.94
C GLY A 198 -4.92 -4.89 -6.43
N ASP A 199 -3.72 -4.87 -5.85
CA ASP A 199 -3.51 -4.57 -4.44
C ASP A 199 -4.03 -3.18 -4.06
N ALA A 200 -3.95 -2.20 -4.97
CA ALA A 200 -4.55 -0.88 -4.75
C ALA A 200 -6.04 -0.95 -4.39
N SER A 201 -6.84 -1.69 -5.16
CA SER A 201 -8.28 -1.85 -4.90
C SER A 201 -8.53 -2.65 -3.62
N VAL A 202 -7.77 -3.73 -3.41
CA VAL A 202 -7.92 -4.58 -2.22
C VAL A 202 -7.54 -3.84 -0.94
N HIS A 203 -6.42 -3.13 -0.92
CA HIS A 203 -5.98 -2.29 0.21
C HIS A 203 -6.97 -1.15 0.46
N SER A 204 -7.45 -0.50 -0.59
CA SER A 204 -8.41 0.60 -0.46
C SER A 204 -9.71 0.14 0.17
N ILE A 205 -10.28 -0.96 -0.30
CA ILE A 205 -11.49 -1.55 0.26
C ILE A 205 -11.23 -2.01 1.70
N GLY A 206 -10.13 -2.73 1.95
CA GLY A 206 -9.80 -3.21 3.29
C GLY A 206 -9.61 -2.08 4.31
N ALA A 207 -8.80 -1.06 3.96
CA ALA A 207 -8.60 0.12 4.79
C ALA A 207 -9.91 0.88 5.02
N ALA A 208 -10.68 1.13 3.97
CA ALA A 208 -11.91 1.90 4.06
C ALA A 208 -13.04 1.15 4.78
N LEU A 209 -13.05 -0.19 4.84
CA LEU A 209 -14.07 -0.97 5.57
C LEU A 209 -13.70 -1.26 7.03
N PHE A 210 -12.43 -1.58 7.31
CA PHE A 210 -12.01 -2.10 8.62
C PHE A 210 -11.35 -1.07 9.51
N ALA A 211 -10.78 0.02 8.95
CA ALA A 211 -10.30 1.13 9.75
C ALA A 211 -11.42 2.15 10.00
N LYS A 212 -11.23 3.03 10.99
CA LYS A 212 -12.05 4.23 11.08
C LYS A 212 -11.60 5.25 10.04
N LYS A 213 -12.53 6.02 9.47
CA LYS A 213 -12.25 7.08 8.50
C LYS A 213 -11.18 8.05 8.99
N GLU A 214 -11.20 8.40 10.28
CA GLU A 214 -10.23 9.30 10.91
C GLU A 214 -8.79 8.73 11.00
N GLN A 215 -8.62 7.42 10.85
CA GLN A 215 -7.31 6.75 10.85
C GLN A 215 -6.65 6.74 9.46
N MET A 216 -7.35 7.21 8.42
CA MET A 216 -6.76 7.46 7.12
C MET A 216 -6.13 8.86 7.09
N HIS A 217 -5.03 9.00 6.35
CA HIS A 217 -4.34 10.28 6.22
C HIS A 217 -4.00 10.57 4.76
N PHE A 218 -4.41 11.74 4.28
CA PHE A 218 -4.00 12.25 3.00
C PHE A 218 -2.75 13.11 3.19
N PHE A 219 -1.61 12.64 2.70
CA PHE A 219 -0.35 13.37 2.71
C PHE A 219 -0.35 14.44 1.61
N SER A 220 -1.14 15.49 1.83
CA SER A 220 -1.28 16.61 0.88
C SER A 220 0.03 17.33 0.62
N ASP A 221 0.99 17.20 1.54
CA ASP A 221 2.28 17.87 1.59
C ASP A 221 3.45 17.06 0.99
N ILE A 222 3.24 15.79 0.62
CA ILE A 222 4.27 14.96 -0.02
C ILE A 222 4.09 14.99 -1.54
N GLY A 223 4.81 15.88 -2.23
CA GLY A 223 4.82 15.92 -3.69
C GLY A 223 5.39 14.64 -4.30
N TYR A 224 4.57 13.91 -5.05
CA TYR A 224 4.88 12.55 -5.51
C TYR A 224 4.42 12.31 -6.96
N ARG A 225 5.21 11.58 -7.74
CA ARG A 225 4.84 11.12 -9.09
C ARG A 225 5.27 9.70 -9.33
N HIS A 226 4.38 8.94 -9.93
CA HIS A 226 4.66 7.70 -10.62
C HIS A 226 3.92 7.81 -11.96
N GLU A 227 4.56 7.54 -13.09
CA GLU A 227 3.93 7.84 -14.39
C GLU A 227 2.59 7.09 -14.57
N PRO A 228 1.56 7.72 -15.17
CA PRO A 228 1.51 9.11 -15.67
C PRO A 228 0.98 10.14 -14.65
N PHE A 229 0.66 9.72 -13.42
CA PHE A 229 -0.04 10.55 -12.45
C PHE A 229 0.91 11.24 -11.48
N GLN A 230 0.53 12.44 -11.02
CA GLN A 230 1.30 13.18 -10.03
C GLN A 230 0.37 13.83 -9.02
N HIS A 231 0.81 13.83 -7.77
CA HIS A 231 0.32 14.70 -6.72
C HIS A 231 1.29 15.86 -6.55
N CYS A 232 0.80 17.07 -6.78
CA CYS A 232 1.56 18.30 -6.61
C CYS A 232 0.92 19.13 -5.50
N LEU A 233 1.75 19.72 -4.65
CA LEU A 233 1.34 20.63 -3.59
C LEU A 233 0.45 21.75 -4.14
N GLN A 234 -0.64 22.05 -3.43
CA GLN A 234 -1.49 23.22 -3.70
C GLN A 234 -1.56 24.10 -2.45
N GLY A 235 -1.72 25.42 -2.62
CA GLY A 235 -1.91 26.37 -1.52
C GLY A 235 -0.63 26.77 -0.76
N GLU A 236 -0.74 27.06 0.54
CA GLU A 236 0.36 27.58 1.37
C GLU A 236 1.60 26.66 1.41
N ALA A 237 1.39 25.34 1.26
CA ALA A 237 2.46 24.34 1.17
C ALA A 237 3.37 24.57 -0.06
N HIS A 238 2.87 25.16 -1.14
CA HIS A 238 3.69 25.54 -2.29
C HIS A 238 4.48 26.83 -2.01
N SER A 239 3.88 27.81 -1.34
CA SER A 239 4.52 29.12 -1.09
C SER A 239 5.65 29.09 -0.05
N MET A 240 5.73 28.07 0.80
CA MET A 240 6.83 27.91 1.76
C MET A 240 8.11 27.30 1.14
N LEU A 241 8.04 26.84 -0.12
CA LEU A 241 9.13 26.17 -0.83
C LEU A 241 9.72 26.99 -2.00
N VAL A 242 9.23 28.22 -2.22
CA VAL A 242 9.70 29.15 -3.27
C VAL A 242 10.31 30.41 -2.64
#